data_AF-A0A962D9M8-F1
#
_entry.id   AF-A0A962D9M8-F1
#
_cell.length_a   1.000
_cell.length_b   1.000
_cell.length_c   1.000
_cell.angle_alpha   90.00
_cell.angle_beta   90.00
_cell.angle_gamma   90.00
#
_symmetry.space_group_name_H-M   'P 1'
#
loop_
_entity.id
_entity.type
_entity.pdbx_description
1 polymer ?
#
loop_
_entity_poly.entity_id
_entity_poly.type
_entity_poly.pdbx_seq_one_letter_code
_entity_poly.pdbx_strand_id
1 'polypeptide(L)'
;MCRALYCPADQTDEQKAQRIDKLLREEGKIAEIRVRLVSVSEFMKCLSEHIARRANIEDNVTGRFWEGRFKCQRLLDEQAVLSVMTYIDLNPVRAGMAEDLESSDYTSIQQRIRET
;
A
#
# COMPACT_ATOMS: atom_id res chain seq x y z
N MET A 1 9.13 -13.90 6.07
CA MET A 1 8.40 -12.92 6.91
C MET A 1 9.23 -11.66 7.00
N CYS A 2 8.77 -10.52 6.48
CA CYS A 2 9.50 -9.27 6.59
C CYS A 2 9.24 -8.64 7.97
N ARG A 3 9.68 -9.31 9.05
CA ARG A 3 9.67 -8.75 10.42
C ARG A 3 10.48 -7.45 10.53
N ALA A 4 11.35 -7.17 9.56
CA ALA A 4 12.31 -6.07 9.61
C ALA A 4 11.69 -4.66 9.47
N LEU A 5 10.46 -4.53 8.96
CA LEU A 5 9.83 -3.22 8.74
C LEU A 5 8.56 -2.96 9.55
N TYR A 6 8.08 -3.94 10.33
CA TYR A 6 7.08 -3.64 11.34
C TYR A 6 7.76 -2.83 12.45
N CYS A 7 7.47 -1.54 12.47
CA CYS A 7 7.68 -0.68 13.64
C CYS A 7 6.44 -0.90 14.51
N PRO A 8 6.55 -1.54 15.68
CA PRO A 8 5.44 -1.60 16.62
C PRO A 8 4.89 -0.18 16.84
N ALA A 9 3.58 0.01 16.70
CA ALA A 9 2.97 1.33 16.78
C ALA A 9 3.13 1.99 18.18
N ASP A 10 3.55 1.21 19.17
CA ASP A 10 3.74 1.51 20.57
C ASP A 10 5.21 1.82 20.96
N GLN A 11 6.12 2.01 19.99
CA GLN A 11 7.51 2.35 20.32
C GLN A 11 7.67 3.76 20.89
N THR A 12 8.35 3.88 22.04
CA THR A 12 8.73 5.18 22.61
C THR A 12 9.78 5.87 21.72
N ASP A 13 9.90 7.19 21.84
CA ASP A 13 10.88 7.95 21.06
C ASP A 13 12.33 7.53 21.37
N GLU A 14 12.60 7.11 22.60
CA GLU A 14 13.89 6.54 23.00
C GLU A 14 14.17 5.21 22.27
N GLN A 15 13.17 4.33 22.14
CA GLN A 15 13.31 3.07 21.41
C GLN A 15 13.55 3.31 19.92
N LYS A 16 12.88 4.31 19.33
CA LYS A 16 13.13 4.73 17.94
C LYS A 16 14.55 5.25 17.77
N ALA A 17 15.01 6.12 18.67
CA ALA A 17 16.37 6.68 18.64
C ALA A 17 17.44 5.58 18.76
N GLN A 18 17.28 4.64 19.69
CA GLN A 18 18.18 3.50 19.84
C GLN A 18 18.23 2.62 18.58
N ARG A 19 17.09 2.39 17.93
CA ARG A 19 17.01 1.66 16.67
C ARG A 19 17.74 2.41 15.55
N ILE A 20 17.56 3.71 15.46
CA ILE A 20 18.24 4.56 14.46
C ILE A 20 19.76 4.53 14.68
N ASP A 21 20.24 4.72 15.91
CA ASP A 21 21.66 4.68 16.25
C ASP A 21 22.28 3.32 15.88
N LYS A 22 21.58 2.22 16.18
CA LYS A 22 22.02 0.89 15.75
C LYS A 22 22.15 0.77 14.22
N LEU A 23 21.15 1.22 13.47
CA LEU A 23 21.17 1.16 11.99
C LEU A 23 22.29 2.03 11.39
N LEU A 24 22.65 3.13 12.04
CA LEU A 24 23.75 4.01 11.59
C LEU A 24 25.13 3.36 11.80
N ARG A 25 25.27 2.49 12.80
CA ARG A 25 26.53 1.77 13.10
C ARG A 25 26.76 0.55 12.22
N GLU A 26 25.72 0.00 11.62
CA GLU A 26 25.81 -1.15 10.72
C GLU A 26 26.33 -0.73 9.33
N GLU A 27 27.53 -1.18 8.97
CA GLU A 27 28.11 -0.88 7.66
C GLU A 27 27.22 -1.36 6.50
N GLY A 28 27.05 -0.51 5.49
CA GLY A 28 26.21 -0.80 4.32
C GLY A 28 24.70 -0.72 4.56
N LYS A 29 24.23 -0.61 5.82
CA LYS A 29 22.80 -0.67 6.14
C LYS A 29 21.99 0.49 5.59
N ILE A 30 22.55 1.70 5.65
CA ILE A 30 21.91 2.90 5.11
C ILE A 30 21.76 2.82 3.59
N ALA A 31 22.75 2.26 2.88
CA ALA A 31 22.68 2.06 1.44
C ALA A 31 21.56 1.06 1.07
N GLU A 32 21.47 -0.06 1.80
CA GLU A 32 20.39 -1.04 1.64
C GLU A 32 19.01 -0.38 1.85
N ILE A 33 18.84 0.38 2.95
CA ILE A 33 17.58 1.04 3.27
C ILE A 33 17.16 2.02 2.16
N ARG A 34 18.09 2.81 1.63
CA ARG A 34 17.81 3.75 0.54
C ARG A 34 17.28 3.04 -0.71
N VAL A 35 17.91 1.93 -1.09
CA VAL A 35 17.44 1.11 -2.23
C VAL A 35 16.04 0.55 -1.98
N ARG A 36 15.75 0.12 -0.75
CA ARG A 36 14.44 -0.42 -0.40
C ARG A 36 13.34 0.65 -0.39
N LEU A 37 13.64 1.85 0.09
CA LEU A 37 12.67 2.96 0.16
C LEU A 37 12.20 3.45 -1.22
N VAL A 38 13.03 3.32 -2.26
CA VAL A 38 12.65 3.68 -3.64
C VAL A 38 11.97 2.53 -4.40
N SER A 39 11.93 1.32 -3.83
CA SER A 39 11.40 0.14 -4.49
C SER A 39 9.90 -0.03 -4.20
N VAL A 40 9.06 0.18 -5.22
CA VAL A 40 7.61 -0.10 -5.15
C VAL A 40 7.34 -1.54 -4.72
N SER A 41 8.18 -2.49 -5.15
CA SER A 41 8.04 -3.91 -4.78
C SER A 41 8.24 -4.15 -3.29
N GLU A 42 9.21 -3.48 -2.67
CA GLU A 42 9.42 -3.59 -1.22
C GLU A 42 8.29 -2.91 -0.44
N PHE A 43 7.80 -1.76 -0.92
CA PHE A 43 6.63 -1.10 -0.35
C PHE A 43 5.39 -2.01 -0.39
N MET A 44 5.03 -2.51 -1.58
CA MET A 44 3.85 -3.38 -1.77
C MET A 44 3.96 -4.66 -0.96
N LYS A 45 5.15 -5.27 -0.87
CA LYS A 45 5.38 -6.44 -0.01
C LYS A 45 5.04 -6.15 1.45
N CYS A 46 5.46 -5.01 1.98
CA CYS A 46 5.20 -4.64 3.38
C CYS A 46 3.72 -4.33 3.60
N LEU A 47 3.10 -3.56 2.71
CA LEU A 47 1.69 -3.22 2.78
C LEU A 47 0.79 -4.46 2.70
N SER A 48 1.02 -5.30 1.69
CA SER A 48 0.24 -6.53 1.49
C SER A 48 0.41 -7.53 2.64
N GLU A 49 1.62 -7.66 3.20
CA GLU A 49 1.87 -8.51 4.38
C GLU A 49 1.12 -7.98 5.62
N HIS A 50 1.13 -6.66 5.84
CA HIS A 50 0.44 -6.05 6.97
C HIS A 50 -1.08 -6.28 6.90
N ILE A 51 -1.70 -5.98 5.75
CA ILE A 51 -3.15 -6.15 5.55
C ILE A 51 -3.53 -7.63 5.66
N ALA A 52 -2.80 -8.54 5.01
CA ALA A 52 -3.09 -9.97 5.04
C ALA A 52 -3.06 -10.54 6.46
N ARG A 53 -2.09 -10.12 7.29
CA ARG A 53 -2.02 -10.55 8.69
C ARG A 53 -3.21 -10.04 9.48
N ARG A 54 -3.58 -8.77 9.33
CA ARG A 54 -4.71 -8.18 10.06
C ARG A 54 -6.03 -8.85 9.70
N ALA A 55 -6.30 -9.03 8.41
CA ALA A 55 -7.52 -9.67 7.94
C ALA A 55 -7.62 -11.13 8.39
N ASN A 56 -6.53 -11.91 8.28
CA ASN A 56 -6.52 -13.29 8.77
C ASN A 56 -6.77 -13.39 10.29
N ILE A 57 -6.25 -12.43 11.08
CA ILE A 57 -6.49 -12.37 12.52
C ILE A 57 -7.96 -12.03 12.80
N GLU A 58 -8.51 -11.04 12.09
CA GLU A 58 -9.91 -10.61 12.22
C GLU A 58 -10.89 -11.75 11.89
N ASP A 59 -10.60 -12.52 10.85
CA ASP A 59 -11.41 -13.66 10.41
C ASP A 59 -11.12 -14.96 11.18
N ASN A 60 -10.14 -14.96 12.09
CA ASN A 60 -9.64 -16.15 12.81
C ASN A 60 -9.27 -17.32 11.88
N VAL A 61 -8.67 -17.01 10.72
CA VAL A 61 -8.21 -17.99 9.73
C VAL A 61 -6.69 -17.94 9.56
N THR A 62 -6.14 -18.98 8.93
CA THR A 62 -4.74 -19.00 8.51
C THR A 62 -4.65 -19.26 7.01
N GLY A 63 -3.56 -18.81 6.40
CA GLY A 63 -3.29 -19.05 4.98
C GLY A 63 -3.14 -17.78 4.16
N ARG A 64 -3.41 -17.92 2.86
CA ARG A 64 -3.12 -16.90 1.86
C ARG A 64 -4.31 -15.96 1.69
N PHE A 65 -4.10 -14.68 1.99
CA PHE A 65 -5.12 -13.64 1.79
C PHE A 65 -5.23 -13.18 0.33
N TRP A 66 -4.08 -12.95 -0.34
CA TRP A 66 -4.05 -12.44 -1.72
C TRP A 66 -3.90 -13.56 -2.76
N GLU A 67 -4.69 -13.53 -3.84
CA GLU A 67 -4.63 -14.50 -4.94
C GLU A 67 -3.29 -14.49 -5.71
N GLY A 68 -2.59 -13.36 -5.75
CA GLY A 68 -1.45 -13.14 -6.64
C GLY A 68 -0.39 -12.19 -6.09
N ARG A 69 0.65 -11.96 -6.89
CA ARG A 69 1.56 -10.83 -6.71
C ARG A 69 0.91 -9.57 -7.27
N PHE A 70 1.27 -8.40 -6.72
CA PHE A 70 0.86 -7.13 -7.32
C PHE A 70 1.46 -6.98 -8.73
N LYS A 71 0.77 -6.23 -9.59
CA LYS A 71 1.25 -5.83 -10.91
C LYS A 71 1.44 -4.32 -10.92
N CYS A 72 2.53 -3.84 -11.51
CA CYS A 72 2.79 -2.42 -11.70
C CYS A 72 3.08 -2.18 -13.18
N GLN A 73 2.17 -1.46 -13.84
CA GLN A 73 2.26 -1.11 -15.24
C GLN A 73 2.58 0.38 -15.35
N ARG A 74 3.57 0.73 -16.19
CA ARG A 74 3.87 2.13 -16.49
C ARG A 74 2.85 2.68 -17.48
N LEU A 75 2.31 3.85 -17.18
CA LEU A 75 1.47 4.65 -18.07
C LEU A 75 2.38 5.71 -18.70
N LEU A 76 2.51 5.69 -20.02
CA LEU A 76 3.53 6.46 -20.74
C LEU A 76 2.97 7.70 -21.45
N ASP A 77 1.65 7.85 -21.48
CA ASP A 77 0.95 8.95 -22.13
C ASP A 77 -0.32 9.34 -21.34
N GLU A 78 -0.83 10.54 -21.62
CA GLU A 78 -2.00 11.11 -20.93
C GLU A 78 -3.28 10.31 -21.18
N GLN A 79 -3.42 9.72 -22.37
CA GLN A 79 -4.58 8.90 -22.71
C GLN A 79 -4.63 7.63 -21.86
N ALA A 80 -3.48 7.00 -21.60
CA ALA A 80 -3.34 5.85 -20.72
C ALA A 80 -3.65 6.22 -19.26
N VAL A 81 -3.21 7.40 -18.81
CA VAL A 81 -3.55 7.92 -17.47
C VAL A 81 -5.06 8.11 -17.34
N LEU A 82 -5.69 8.81 -18.28
CA LEU A 82 -7.14 9.07 -18.25
C LEU A 82 -7.95 7.77 -18.30
N SER A 83 -7.51 6.81 -19.12
CA SER A 83 -8.14 5.50 -19.24
C SER A 83 -8.10 4.72 -17.91
N VAL A 84 -6.95 4.73 -17.22
CA VAL A 84 -6.80 4.06 -15.92
C VAL A 84 -7.58 4.77 -14.82
N MET A 85 -7.61 6.11 -14.81
CA MET A 85 -8.43 6.87 -13.87
C MET A 85 -9.91 6.51 -14.02
N THR A 86 -10.42 6.56 -15.26
CA THR A 86 -11.81 6.17 -15.58
C THR A 86 -12.10 4.72 -15.17
N TYR A 87 -11.16 3.81 -15.42
CA TYR A 87 -11.30 2.40 -15.01
C TYR A 87 -11.42 2.25 -13.49
N ILE A 88 -10.57 2.95 -12.73
CA ILE A 88 -10.60 2.90 -11.26
C ILE A 88 -11.91 3.45 -10.73
N ASP A 89 -12.36 4.58 -11.26
CA ASP A 89 -13.57 5.27 -10.81
C ASP A 89 -14.84 4.46 -11.09
N LEU A 90 -14.88 3.74 -12.22
CA LEU A 90 -16.01 2.91 -12.59
C LEU A 90 -15.97 1.50 -11.97
N ASN A 91 -14.90 1.10 -11.27
CA ASN A 91 -14.81 -0.25 -10.71
C ASN A 91 -15.89 -0.55 -9.65
N PRO A 92 -16.24 0.37 -8.72
CA PRO A 92 -17.33 0.12 -7.77
C PRO A 92 -18.68 -0.07 -8.46
N VAL A 93 -18.98 0.72 -9.50
CA VAL A 93 -20.20 0.55 -10.33
C VAL A 93 -20.17 -0.81 -11.03
N ARG A 94 -19.04 -1.17 -11.65
CA ARG A 94 -18.85 -2.46 -12.31
C ARG A 94 -18.97 -3.66 -11.36
N ALA A 95 -18.60 -3.48 -10.09
CA ALA A 95 -18.71 -4.48 -9.05
C ALA A 95 -20.11 -4.52 -8.41
N GLY A 96 -21.04 -3.63 -8.79
CA GLY A 96 -22.35 -3.51 -8.17
C GLY A 96 -22.33 -2.96 -6.74
N MET A 97 -21.25 -2.29 -6.35
CA MET A 97 -21.07 -1.67 -5.02
C MET A 97 -21.55 -0.21 -4.97
N ALA A 98 -21.79 0.41 -6.13
CA ALA A 98 -22.31 1.76 -6.29
C ALA A 98 -23.25 1.80 -7.50
N GLU A 99 -24.25 2.68 -7.48
CA GLU A 99 -25.19 2.85 -8.61
C GLU A 99 -24.63 3.82 -9.66
N ASP A 100 -23.88 4.82 -9.21
CA ASP A 100 -23.29 5.89 -10.00
C ASP A 100 -21.94 6.35 -9.40
N LEU A 101 -21.33 7.37 -10.00
CA LEU A 101 -20.03 7.88 -9.55
C LEU A 101 -20.15 8.65 -8.21
N GLU A 102 -21.28 9.32 -8.02
CA GLU A 102 -21.61 10.09 -6.83
C GLU A 102 -21.76 9.21 -5.59
N SER A 103 -22.18 7.95 -5.75
CA SER A 103 -22.30 6.94 -4.68
C SER A 103 -21.05 6.07 -4.49
N SER A 104 -19.97 6.31 -5.24
CA SER A 104 -18.72 5.53 -5.14
C SER A 104 -17.78 6.04 -4.03
N ASP A 105 -18.09 5.74 -2.76
CA ASP A 105 -17.39 6.26 -1.57
C ASP A 105 -15.90 5.88 -1.44
N TYR A 106 -15.47 4.82 -2.11
CA TYR A 106 -14.12 4.24 -1.94
C TYR A 106 -13.16 4.61 -3.08
N THR A 107 -13.49 5.60 -3.91
CA THR A 107 -12.61 6.11 -4.97
C THR A 107 -12.53 7.63 -4.94
N SER A 108 -11.52 8.18 -5.62
CA SER A 108 -11.27 9.64 -5.63
C SER A 108 -12.22 10.43 -6.54
N ILE A 109 -13.16 9.77 -7.22
CA ILE A 109 -14.10 10.43 -8.13
C ILE A 109 -15.04 11.40 -7.41
N GLN A 110 -15.52 11.05 -6.22
CA GLN A 110 -16.39 11.93 -5.44
C GLN A 110 -15.69 13.26 -5.12
N GLN A 111 -14.41 13.22 -4.76
CA GLN A 111 -13.63 14.43 -4.52
C GLN A 111 -13.55 15.29 -5.77
N ARG A 112 -13.25 14.70 -6.93
CA ARG A 112 -13.19 15.43 -8.21
C ARG A 112 -14.52 16.06 -8.61
N ILE A 113 -15.64 15.35 -8.40
CA ILE A 113 -16.98 15.88 -8.69
C ILE A 113 -17.31 17.07 -7.78
N ARG A 114 -16.95 17.01 -6.49
CA ARG A 114 -17.22 18.10 -5.54
C ARG A 114 -16.35 19.34 -5.73
N GLU A 115 -15.14 19.17 -6.28
CA GLU A 115 -14.18 20.24 -6.54
C GLU A 115 -14.37 20.92 -7.91
N THR A 116 -15.22 20.35 -8.78
CA THR A 116 -15.61 20.92 -10.08
C THR A 116 -16.86 21.78 -9.95
#